data_AF-A0A448XHI4-F1
#
_entry.id   AF-A0A448XHI4-F1
#
_cell.length_a   1.000
_cell.length_b   1.000
_cell.length_c   1.000
_cell.angle_alpha   90.00
_cell.angle_beta   90.00
_cell.angle_gamma   90.00
#
_symmetry.space_group_name_H-M   'P 1'
#
loop_
_entity.id
_entity.type
_entity.pdbx_description
1 polymer ?
#
loop_
_entity_poly.entity_id
_entity_poly.type
_entity_poly.pdbx_seq_one_letter_code
_entity_poly.pdbx_strand_id
1 'polypeptide(L)'
;MNGCFSTNVATACLDPSSTDLVECIRVGILHNPLGRFLTAESFNNEINVSCTVLRKRQIWSMQIHPSRPGAVYLLNYLDRYLSADNDGRIYTSRTPCTSWFPTSYDLIFSN
;
A
#
# COMPACT_ATOMS: atom_id res chain seq x y z
N MET A 1 -11.21 44.05 -25.57
CA MET A 1 -11.90 43.05 -26.40
C MET A 1 -10.90 41.92 -26.62
N ASN A 2 -10.90 40.93 -25.72
CA ASN A 2 -11.51 39.60 -25.88
C ASN A 2 -10.64 38.71 -26.78
N GLY A 3 -10.11 37.56 -26.36
CA GLY A 3 -10.34 36.81 -25.14
C GLY A 3 -9.23 35.78 -24.92
N CYS A 4 -8.97 35.55 -23.63
CA CYS A 4 -8.15 34.47 -23.13
C CYS A 4 -8.97 33.18 -23.22
N PHE A 5 -8.61 32.26 -24.11
CA PHE A 5 -9.08 30.88 -24.01
C PHE A 5 -8.23 30.18 -22.94
N SER A 6 -8.76 30.18 -21.72
CA SER A 6 -8.27 29.34 -20.64
C SER A 6 -8.63 27.88 -20.97
N THR A 7 -7.71 27.16 -21.59
CA THR A 7 -7.67 25.70 -21.42
C THR A 7 -6.96 25.46 -20.09
N ASN A 8 -7.73 25.37 -19.02
CA ASN A 8 -7.29 24.78 -17.76
C ASN A 8 -7.04 23.29 -17.99
N VAL A 9 -5.97 22.95 -18.70
CA VAL A 9 -5.24 21.73 -18.38
C VAL A 9 -4.30 22.18 -17.29
N ALA A 10 -4.78 22.12 -16.04
CA ALA A 10 -3.87 22.01 -14.93
C ALA A 10 -3.09 20.72 -15.19
N THR A 11 -1.94 20.85 -15.86
CA THR A 11 -0.81 19.96 -15.68
C THR A 11 -0.51 20.09 -14.19
N ALA A 12 -1.23 19.30 -13.38
CA ALA A 12 -0.85 19.06 -12.02
C ALA A 12 0.63 18.71 -12.13
N CYS A 13 1.45 19.49 -11.45
CA CYS A 13 2.76 19.05 -11.04
C CYS A 13 2.50 17.77 -10.22
N LEU A 14 2.37 16.64 -10.90
CA LEU A 14 2.28 15.34 -10.27
C LEU A 14 3.65 15.15 -9.67
N ASP A 15 3.73 15.45 -8.37
CA ASP A 15 4.85 15.05 -7.57
C ASP A 15 4.99 13.53 -7.76
N PRO A 16 6.09 13.02 -8.34
CA PRO A 16 6.30 11.58 -8.50
C PRO A 16 6.38 10.84 -7.15
N SER A 17 6.31 11.57 -6.02
CA SER A 17 6.17 11.03 -4.67
C SER A 17 4.72 10.83 -4.21
N SER A 18 3.70 11.41 -4.87
CA SER A 18 2.30 11.17 -4.52
C SER A 18 1.84 9.86 -5.13
N THR A 19 2.04 8.77 -4.40
CA THR A 19 1.42 7.50 -4.74
C THR A 19 -0.09 7.69 -4.72
N ASP A 20 -0.77 7.55 -5.87
CA ASP A 20 -2.24 7.67 -6.02
C ASP A 20 -2.99 6.52 -5.34
N LEU A 21 -2.64 6.24 -4.09
CA LEU A 21 -3.23 5.19 -3.29
C LEU A 21 -4.46 5.74 -2.58
N VAL A 22 -5.59 5.09 -2.80
CA VAL A 22 -6.87 5.44 -2.20
C VAL A 22 -7.14 4.47 -1.05
N GLU A 23 -7.34 5.00 0.16
CA GLU A 23 -7.76 4.21 1.31
C GLU A 23 -9.22 3.77 1.16
N CYS A 24 -9.46 2.47 1.23
CA CYS A 24 -10.79 1.88 1.10
C CYS A 24 -11.41 1.58 2.46
N ILE A 25 -10.68 0.86 3.31
CA ILE A 25 -11.19 0.33 4.58
C ILE A 25 -10.04 0.02 5.55
N ARG A 26 -10.35 0.01 6.85
CA ARG A 26 -9.46 -0.47 7.90
C ARG A 26 -9.87 -1.85 8.39
N VAL A 27 -8.89 -2.75 8.47
CA VAL A 27 -9.11 -4.15 8.79
C VAL A 27 -8.14 -4.67 9.83
N GLY A 28 -8.52 -5.75 10.51
CA GLY A 28 -7.62 -6.60 11.27
C GLY A 28 -7.40 -7.92 10.55
N ILE A 29 -6.15 -8.40 10.50
CA ILE A 29 -5.81 -9.67 9.84
C ILE A 29 -5.58 -10.72 10.93
N LEU A 30 -6.48 -11.70 11.03
CA LEU A 30 -6.44 -12.74 12.04
C LEU A 30 -5.70 -13.98 11.51
N HIS A 31 -4.63 -14.38 12.19
CA HIS A 31 -4.00 -15.67 11.96
C HIS A 31 -4.86 -16.77 12.60
N ASN A 32 -5.69 -17.41 11.79
CA ASN A 32 -6.71 -18.36 12.23
C ASN A 32 -6.16 -19.45 13.20
N PRO A 33 -5.04 -20.13 12.91
CA PRO A 33 -4.54 -21.19 13.81
C PRO A 33 -4.20 -20.72 15.23
N LEU A 34 -3.82 -19.45 15.41
CA LEU A 34 -3.42 -18.90 16.71
C LEU A 34 -4.47 -17.99 17.34
N GLY A 35 -5.51 -17.61 16.60
CA GLY A 35 -6.49 -16.60 17.05
C GLY A 35 -5.85 -15.25 17.39
N ARG A 36 -4.74 -14.90 16.74
CA ARG A 36 -3.96 -13.68 17.00
C ARG A 36 -3.89 -12.81 15.75
N PHE A 37 -3.93 -11.50 15.95
CA PHE A 37 -3.87 -10.51 14.90
C PHE A 37 -2.43 -10.19 14.48
N LEU A 38 -2.28 -9.96 13.17
CA LEU A 38 -1.08 -9.37 12.58
C LEU A 38 -0.84 -7.99 13.19
N THR A 39 0.33 -7.82 13.78
CA THR A 39 0.69 -6.68 14.61
C THR A 39 1.92 -6.00 14.02
N ALA A 40 1.82 -4.71 13.76
CA ALA A 40 2.98 -3.88 13.45
C ALA A 40 3.72 -3.49 14.73
N GLU A 41 5.00 -3.81 14.81
CA GLU A 41 5.87 -3.39 15.91
C GLU A 41 6.27 -1.92 15.77
N SER A 42 6.36 -1.22 16.90
CA SER A 42 6.79 0.18 16.92
C SER A 42 8.28 0.35 16.62
N PHE A 43 9.06 -0.71 16.82
CA PHE A 43 10.50 -0.73 16.65
C PHE A 43 10.88 -1.81 15.62
N ASN A 44 12.06 -1.66 15.02
CA ASN A 44 12.68 -2.61 14.10
C ASN A 44 11.93 -2.90 12.78
N ASN A 45 10.83 -2.19 12.49
CA ASN A 45 9.98 -2.39 11.31
C ASN A 45 9.43 -3.83 11.19
N GLU A 46 9.37 -4.55 12.31
CA GLU A 46 8.96 -5.94 12.38
C GLU A 46 7.45 -6.11 12.42
N ILE A 47 7.03 -7.30 12.05
CA ILE A 47 5.64 -7.72 12.06
C ILE A 47 5.54 -9.03 12.82
N ASN A 48 4.58 -9.09 13.72
CA ASN A 48 4.36 -10.23 14.59
C ASN A 48 2.91 -10.69 14.57
N VAL A 49 2.67 -11.88 15.13
CA VAL A 49 1.33 -12.44 15.35
C VAL A 49 1.14 -12.68 16.86
N SER A 50 0.88 -11.60 17.59
CA SER A 50 1.03 -11.60 19.05
C SER A 50 -0.25 -11.28 19.83
N CYS A 51 -1.20 -10.50 19.31
CA CYS A 51 -2.32 -9.98 20.10
C CYS A 51 -3.65 -10.66 19.75
N THR A 52 -4.47 -11.02 20.73
CA THR A 52 -5.82 -11.59 20.53
C THR A 52 -6.93 -10.53 20.45
N VAL A 53 -6.57 -9.26 20.61
CA VAL A 53 -7.51 -8.12 20.62
C VAL A 53 -7.13 -7.14 19.52
N LEU A 54 -8.12 -6.63 18.80
CA LEU A 54 -7.92 -5.61 17.77
C LEU A 54 -7.70 -4.24 18.43
N ARG A 55 -6.47 -3.74 18.41
CA ARG A 55 -6.11 -2.39 18.86
C ARG A 55 -5.36 -1.65 17.75
N LYS A 56 -4.92 -0.42 18.01
CA LYS A 56 -4.22 0.45 17.04
C LYS A 56 -3.12 -0.27 16.25
N ARG A 57 -2.33 -1.12 16.91
CA ARG A 57 -1.18 -1.82 16.31
C ARG A 57 -1.55 -2.99 15.39
N GLN A 58 -2.80 -3.43 15.46
CA GLN A 58 -3.38 -4.53 14.69
C GLN A 58 -4.29 -4.04 13.55
N ILE A 59 -4.52 -2.73 13.47
CA ILE A 59 -5.33 -2.11 12.42
C ILE A 59 -4.42 -1.79 11.23
N TRP A 60 -4.86 -2.24 10.06
CA TRP A 60 -4.21 -1.99 8.77
C TRP A 60 -5.19 -1.29 7.84
N SER A 61 -4.76 -0.19 7.23
CA SER A 61 -5.50 0.48 6.17
C SER A 61 -5.23 -0.23 4.86
N MET A 62 -6.30 -0.74 4.25
CA MET A 62 -6.28 -1.31 2.90
C MET A 62 -6.40 -0.18 1.89
N GLN A 63 -5.38 -0.05 1.04
CA GLN A 63 -5.32 0.94 -0.02
C GLN A 63 -5.21 0.26 -1.39
N ILE A 64 -5.76 0.90 -2.41
CA ILE A 64 -5.70 0.43 -3.80
C ILE A 64 -5.13 1.51 -4.70
N HIS A 65 -4.56 1.10 -5.83
CA HIS A 65 -4.16 2.03 -6.88
C HIS A 65 -5.22 2.01 -8.00
N PRO A 66 -5.84 3.15 -8.38
CA PRO A 66 -6.88 3.20 -9.41
C PRO A 66 -6.47 2.56 -10.73
N SER A 67 -5.21 2.79 -11.15
CA SER A 67 -4.66 2.21 -12.39
C SER A 67 -4.19 0.75 -12.26
N ARG A 68 -4.27 0.13 -11.08
CA ARG A 68 -3.87 -1.29 -10.86
C ARG A 68 -4.97 -2.01 -10.08
N PRO A 69 -6.11 -2.35 -10.72
CA PRO A 69 -7.32 -2.82 -10.05
C PRO A 69 -7.25 -4.17 -9.33
N GLY A 70 -6.07 -4.80 -9.24
CA GLY A 70 -5.82 -6.00 -8.42
C GLY A 70 -4.73 -5.83 -7.35
N ALA A 71 -4.07 -4.66 -7.29
CA ALA A 71 -3.02 -4.39 -6.32
C ALA A 71 -3.62 -3.82 -5.03
N VAL A 72 -3.36 -4.52 -3.92
CA VAL A 72 -3.76 -4.09 -2.58
C VAL A 72 -2.51 -3.80 -1.76
N TYR A 73 -2.51 -2.65 -1.11
CA TYR A 73 -1.46 -2.19 -0.22
C TYR A 73 -2.02 -2.16 1.21
N LEU A 74 -1.23 -2.62 2.17
CA LEU A 74 -1.60 -2.61 3.58
C LEU A 74 -0.70 -1.64 4.32
N LEU A 75 -1.26 -0.52 4.77
CA LEU A 75 -0.57 0.51 5.54
C LEU A 75 -0.86 0.33 7.04
N ASN A 76 0.17 0.30 7.87
CA ASN A 76 0.00 0.24 9.32
C ASN A 76 -0.22 1.62 9.94
N TYR A 77 -0.49 1.65 11.25
CA TYR A 77 -0.69 2.87 12.04
C TYR A 77 0.53 3.81 12.18
N LEU A 78 1.69 3.42 11.64
CA LEU A 78 2.95 4.20 11.61
C LEU A 78 3.26 4.72 10.20
N ASP A 79 2.29 4.65 9.30
CA ASP A 79 2.42 5.03 7.89
C ASP A 79 3.53 4.24 7.18
N ARG A 80 3.51 2.91 7.39
CA ARG A 80 4.40 1.96 6.71
C ARG A 80 3.62 0.82 6.07
N TYR A 81 3.97 0.50 4.84
CA TYR A 81 3.41 -0.56 4.04
C TYR A 81 3.98 -1.92 4.45
N LEU A 82 3.12 -2.93 4.49
CA LEU A 82 3.54 -4.33 4.51
C LEU A 82 4.36 -4.64 3.26
N SER A 83 5.52 -5.27 3.42
CA SER A 83 6.43 -5.60 2.33
C SER A 83 7.13 -6.93 2.61
N ALA A 84 7.62 -7.55 1.55
CA ALA A 84 8.47 -8.73 1.64
C ALA A 84 9.59 -8.61 0.61
N ASP A 85 10.73 -9.22 0.90
CA ASP A 85 11.85 -9.33 -0.03
C ASP A 85 11.86 -10.69 -0.76
N ASN A 86 12.86 -10.89 -1.62
CA ASN A 86 13.01 -12.10 -2.41
C ASN A 86 13.34 -13.34 -1.55
N ASP A 87 13.83 -13.15 -0.33
CA ASP A 87 14.14 -14.22 0.62
C ASP A 87 12.91 -14.58 1.49
N GLY A 88 11.77 -13.94 1.25
CA GLY A 88 10.53 -14.17 1.99
C GLY A 88 10.50 -13.51 3.36
N ARG A 89 11.45 -12.63 3.69
CA ARG A 89 11.41 -11.86 4.94
C ARG A 89 10.36 -10.78 4.83
N ILE A 90 9.44 -10.77 5.79
CA ILE A 90 8.35 -9.79 5.87
C ILE A 90 8.79 -8.62 6.77
N TYR A 91 8.53 -7.39 6.35
CA TYR A 91 8.85 -6.17 7.08
C TYR A 91 7.89 -5.03 6.71
N THR A 92 8.09 -3.86 7.33
CA THR A 92 7.33 -2.65 6.99
C THR A 92 8.21 -1.56 6.36
N SER A 93 7.76 -0.98 5.25
CA SER A 93 8.48 0.05 4.48
C SER A 93 7.71 1.35 4.42
N ARG A 94 8.38 2.50 4.34
CA ARG A 94 7.69 3.79 4.08
C ARG A 94 7.23 3.93 2.63
N THR A 95 7.81 3.16 1.73
CA THR A 95 7.46 3.15 0.30
C THR A 95 6.68 1.89 -0.03
N PRO A 96 5.58 1.99 -0.80
CA PRO A 96 4.87 0.81 -1.26
C PRO A 96 5.73 0.05 -2.27
N CYS A 97 5.74 -1.28 -2.16
CA CYS A 97 6.42 -2.13 -3.14
C CYS A 97 5.60 -2.16 -4.44
N THR A 98 6.15 -1.62 -5.53
CA THR A 98 5.46 -1.55 -6.83
C THR A 98 5.99 -2.56 -7.85
N SER A 99 7.12 -3.22 -7.56
CA SER A 99 7.84 -4.13 -8.47
C SER A 99 7.19 -5.51 -8.61
N TRP A 100 6.29 -5.87 -7.70
CA TRP A 100 5.62 -7.18 -7.70
C TRP A 100 4.45 -7.25 -8.69
N PHE A 101 3.98 -6.10 -9.16
CA PHE A 101 2.89 -6.03 -10.11
C PHE A 101 3.48 -5.68 -11.47
N PRO A 102 3.49 -6.60 -12.45
CA PRO A 102 3.84 -6.23 -13.81
C PRO A 102 2.91 -5.10 -14.23
N THR A 103 3.46 -3.99 -14.72
CA THR A 103 2.64 -3.06 -15.49
C THR A 103 2.10 -3.88 -16.67
N SER A 104 0.82 -3.69 -17.01
CA SER A 104 0.12 -4.51 -18.00
C SER A 104 0.74 -4.54 -19.41
N TYR A 105 1.91 -3.92 -19.60
CA TYR A 105 2.70 -3.87 -20.84
C TYR A 105 3.89 -4.84 -20.85
N ASP A 106 4.35 -5.38 -19.71
CA ASP A 106 5.50 -6.31 -19.68
C ASP A 106 5.14 -7.76 -20.05
N LEU A 107 3.86 -8.05 -20.29
CA LEU A 107 3.37 -9.38 -20.69
C LEU A 107 2.87 -9.45 -22.14
N ILE A 108 3.10 -8.43 -22.98
CA ILE A 108 2.63 -8.43 -24.39
C ILE A 108 3.77 -8.64 -25.40
N PHE A 109 5.05 -8.55 -25.01
CA PHE A 109 6.16 -8.75 -25.95
C PHE A 109 7.31 -9.57 -25.34
N SER A 110 7.08 -10.86 -25.16
CA SER A 110 8.15 -11.85 -25.06
C SER A 110 7.78 -13.02 -25.96
N ASN A 111 8.25 -12.92 -27.21
CA ASN A 111 8.36 -14.04 -28.16
C ASN A 111 9.52 -14.95 -27.76
#